data_AF-A0ABC8RQM0-F1
#
_entry.id   AF-A0ABC8RQM0-F1
#
_cell.length_a   1.000
_cell.length_b   1.000
_cell.length_c   1.000
_cell.angle_alpha   90.00
_cell.angle_beta   90.00
_cell.angle_gamma   90.00
#
_symmetry.space_group_name_H-M   'P 1'
#
loop_
_entity.id
_entity.type
_entity.pdbx_description
1 polymer ?
#
loop_
_entity_poly.entity_id
_entity_poly.type
_entity_poly.pdbx_seq_one_letter_code
_entity_poly.pdbx_strand_id
1 'polypeptide(L)'
;MHDLLERVLEESGDDLDSAIRSLNELCLGSAENLGYAAAKSAATPEANVQFSTSDILTSNGDAPAAEDPLHSQDLPVDGADWVELLVREMMSSSNMDDARARASRVLVVLEKSICARATIDAAKSFQQENILLKQQLEVLIQENTVLKRAVSIQHERQKEFEDRGQEVHHLKQLVTQYQEQLRTLEVNNYALSMHLKQAQQSNSIPGHFHPDVF
;
A
#
# COMPACT_ATOMS: atom_id res chain seq x y z
N MET A 1 -11.68 11.17 14.90
CA MET A 1 -10.34 10.80 14.38
C MET A 1 -9.56 12.05 13.99
N HIS A 2 -10.16 13.01 13.27
CA HIS A 2 -9.54 14.32 12.98
C HIS A 2 -9.13 15.09 14.25
N ASP A 3 -10.00 15.22 15.25
CA ASP A 3 -9.70 15.95 16.50
C ASP A 3 -8.59 15.32 17.36
N LEU A 4 -8.27 14.04 17.15
CA LEU A 4 -7.17 13.36 17.82
C LEU A 4 -5.85 13.60 17.07
N LEU A 5 -5.91 13.58 15.73
CA LEU A 5 -4.77 13.85 14.88
C LEU A 5 -4.28 15.28 15.04
N GLU A 6 -5.21 16.24 15.08
CA GLU A 6 -4.92 17.68 15.24
C GLU A 6 -4.27 17.95 16.60
N ARG A 7 -4.79 17.32 17.67
CA ARG A 7 -4.25 17.44 19.02
C ARG A 7 -2.84 16.83 19.16
N VAL A 8 -2.63 15.65 18.56
CA VAL A 8 -1.30 15.00 18.58
C VAL A 8 -0.28 15.84 17.79
N LEU A 9 -0.69 16.47 16.69
CA LEU A 9 0.19 17.32 15.89
C LEU A 9 0.58 18.61 16.63
N GLU A 10 -0.38 19.26 17.29
CA GLU A 10 -0.15 20.46 18.11
C GLU A 10 0.76 20.18 19.32
N GLU A 11 0.54 19.05 19.99
CA GLU A 11 1.31 18.64 21.17
C GLU A 11 2.74 18.16 20.80
N SER A 12 2.93 17.74 19.55
CA SER A 12 4.24 17.38 18.98
C SER A 12 5.02 18.58 18.42
N GLY A 13 4.47 19.80 18.52
CA GLY A 13 5.13 21.01 18.02
C GLY A 13 5.35 21.00 16.50
N ASP A 14 4.38 20.52 15.73
CA ASP A 14 4.43 20.38 14.27
C ASP A 14 5.58 19.48 13.74
N ASP A 15 6.25 18.72 14.61
CA ASP A 15 7.22 17.71 14.21
C ASP A 15 6.50 16.39 13.87
N LEU A 16 6.46 16.08 12.58
CA LEU A 16 5.76 14.93 12.04
C LEU A 16 6.31 13.59 12.60
N ASP A 17 7.62 13.49 12.80
CA ASP A 17 8.26 12.27 13.31
C ASP A 17 7.94 12.03 14.80
N SER A 18 7.74 13.10 15.57
CA SER A 18 7.28 13.03 16.95
C SER A 18 5.79 12.68 17.04
N ALA A 19 4.97 13.25 16.15
CA ALA A 19 3.53 12.94 16.06
C ALA A 19 3.26 11.48 15.68
N ILE A 20 4.02 10.92 14.73
CA ILE A 20 3.93 9.51 14.34
C ILE A 20 4.32 8.58 15.50
N ARG A 21 5.33 8.95 16.29
CA ARG A 21 5.76 8.17 17.48
C ARG A 21 4.68 8.17 18.56
N SER A 22 4.17 9.35 18.91
CA SER A 22 3.11 9.53 19.91
C SER A 22 1.82 8.81 19.53
N LEU A 23 1.41 8.89 18.26
CA LEU A 23 0.23 8.17 17.77
C LEU A 23 0.40 6.65 17.84
N ASN A 24 1.59 6.15 17.49
CA ASN A 24 1.89 4.72 17.62
C ASN A 24 1.90 4.27 19.09
N GLU A 25 2.43 5.07 20.02
CA GLU A 25 2.39 4.78 21.46
C GLU A 25 0.95 4.77 22.00
N LEU A 26 0.08 5.69 21.57
CA LEU A 26 -1.34 5.70 21.94
C LEU A 26 -2.09 4.46 21.38
N CYS A 27 -1.80 4.07 20.15
CA CYS A 27 -2.38 2.88 19.52
C CYS A 27 -1.87 1.58 20.16
N LEU A 28 -0.58 1.50 20.51
CA LEU A 28 0.03 0.36 21.17
C LEU A 28 -0.40 0.26 22.65
N GLY A 29 -0.48 1.39 23.37
CA GLY A 29 -1.04 1.45 24.73
C GLY A 29 -2.52 1.07 24.79
N SER A 30 -3.26 1.31 23.70
CA SER A 30 -4.64 0.82 23.56
C SER A 30 -4.71 -0.70 23.30
N ALA A 31 -3.66 -1.31 22.74
CA ALA A 31 -3.57 -2.75 22.50
C ALA A 31 -3.04 -3.53 23.72
N GLU A 32 -2.19 -2.92 24.53
CA GLU A 32 -1.68 -3.52 25.77
C GLU A 32 -2.76 -3.74 26.83
N ASN A 33 -3.87 -3.00 26.77
CA ASN A 33 -5.03 -3.23 27.65
C ASN A 33 -5.94 -4.41 27.22
N LEU A 34 -5.61 -5.08 26.10
CA LEU A 34 -6.27 -6.32 25.65
C LEU A 34 -5.32 -7.52 25.52
N GLY A 35 -4.03 -7.35 25.85
CA GLY A 35 -2.96 -8.27 25.50
C GLY A 35 -2.41 -9.11 26.66
N TYR A 36 -3.25 -9.70 27.52
CA TYR A 36 -2.79 -10.68 28.52
C TYR A 36 -3.13 -12.12 28.14
N ALA A 37 -2.94 -12.52 26.89
CA ALA A 37 -2.89 -13.94 26.52
C ALA A 37 -2.44 -14.14 25.06
N ALA A 38 -1.14 -14.23 24.81
CA ALA A 38 -0.55 -15.15 23.82
C ALA A 38 0.94 -14.87 23.66
N ALA A 39 1.71 -15.28 24.67
CA ALA A 39 3.14 -15.46 24.52
C ALA A 39 3.43 -16.86 23.96
N LYS A 40 4.38 -16.91 23.02
CA LYS A 40 5.23 -18.05 22.60
C LYS A 40 4.64 -19.05 21.59
N SER A 41 5.21 -19.11 20.40
CA SER A 41 6.35 -20.00 20.10
C SER A 41 6.88 -19.81 18.67
N ALA A 42 8.17 -20.10 18.51
CA ALA A 42 9.03 -19.76 17.37
C ALA A 42 9.33 -20.95 16.42
N ALA A 43 9.94 -20.61 15.28
CA ALA A 43 10.94 -21.36 14.48
C ALA A 43 10.51 -22.48 13.47
N THR A 44 10.64 -22.17 12.16
CA THR A 44 11.32 -22.85 10.99
C THR A 44 11.69 -24.36 10.99
N PRO A 45 12.06 -25.03 9.85
CA PRO A 45 11.78 -24.85 8.40
C PRO A 45 11.60 -26.16 7.53
N GLU A 46 11.42 -26.00 6.21
CA GLU A 46 11.82 -26.85 5.03
C GLU A 46 11.32 -28.30 4.79
N ALA A 47 10.75 -28.58 3.59
CA ALA A 47 11.37 -29.39 2.52
C ALA A 47 10.38 -29.90 1.43
N ASN A 48 10.73 -29.56 0.18
CA ASN A 48 10.46 -30.12 -1.15
C ASN A 48 9.95 -31.60 -1.26
N VAL A 49 9.00 -31.88 -2.17
CA VAL A 49 9.12 -32.87 -3.28
C VAL A 49 7.93 -32.73 -4.24
N GLN A 50 8.26 -32.59 -5.52
CA GLN A 50 7.42 -32.59 -6.70
C GLN A 50 7.37 -34.00 -7.31
N PHE A 51 6.19 -34.54 -7.65
CA PHE A 51 6.06 -35.36 -8.87
C PHE A 51 4.61 -35.53 -9.35
N SER A 52 4.51 -35.50 -10.68
CA SER A 52 3.35 -35.60 -11.55
C SER A 52 2.59 -36.91 -11.45
N THR A 53 1.32 -36.90 -11.86
CA THR A 53 0.66 -38.14 -12.33
C THR A 53 -0.35 -37.80 -13.42
N SER A 54 -0.08 -38.32 -14.62
CA SER A 54 -1.08 -38.55 -15.66
C SER A 54 -1.41 -40.04 -15.64
N ASP A 55 -2.65 -40.31 -16.04
CA ASP A 55 -3.12 -41.47 -16.78
C ASP A 55 -3.90 -42.62 -16.12
N ILE A 56 -5.00 -42.89 -16.82
CA ILE A 56 -5.71 -44.15 -17.04
C ILE A 56 -6.99 -44.46 -16.22
N LEU A 57 -8.07 -44.18 -16.94
CA LEU A 57 -9.36 -44.86 -17.10
C LEU A 57 -9.48 -46.36 -16.75
N THR A 58 -10.75 -46.69 -16.46
CA THR A 58 -11.47 -47.96 -16.60
C THR A 58 -11.37 -49.00 -15.47
N SER A 59 -12.49 -49.15 -14.76
CA SER A 59 -13.04 -50.48 -14.51
C SER A 59 -14.56 -50.41 -14.31
N ASN A 60 -15.24 -51.32 -14.99
CA ASN A 60 -16.68 -51.51 -15.02
C ASN A 60 -17.21 -52.24 -13.77
N GLY A 61 -18.50 -52.05 -13.49
CA GLY A 61 -19.40 -53.22 -13.44
C GLY A 61 -19.78 -53.79 -12.07
N ASP A 62 -20.83 -53.20 -11.50
CA ASP A 62 -22.10 -53.83 -11.13
C ASP A 62 -22.27 -54.65 -9.81
N ALA A 63 -23.22 -54.11 -9.01
CA ALA A 63 -24.17 -54.72 -8.07
C ALA A 63 -23.72 -55.32 -6.71
N PRO A 64 -24.64 -55.43 -5.72
CA PRO A 64 -25.39 -54.35 -5.07
C PRO A 64 -25.13 -54.40 -3.54
N ALA A 65 -24.65 -53.32 -2.94
CA ALA A 65 -24.54 -53.24 -1.49
C ALA A 65 -25.90 -52.82 -0.92
N ALA A 66 -26.47 -53.71 -0.11
CA ALA A 66 -27.71 -53.60 0.63
C ALA A 66 -28.02 -52.16 1.07
N GLU A 67 -29.23 -51.71 0.72
CA GLU A 67 -29.77 -50.44 1.18
C GLU A 67 -29.87 -50.43 2.70
N ASP A 68 -29.07 -49.57 3.33
CA ASP A 68 -29.21 -49.19 4.73
C ASP A 68 -30.40 -48.22 4.85
N PRO A 69 -31.45 -48.49 5.65
CA PRO A 69 -32.74 -47.78 5.57
C PRO A 69 -32.77 -46.37 6.18
N LEU A 70 -31.67 -45.61 6.14
CA LEU A 70 -31.65 -44.24 6.63
C LEU A 70 -31.58 -43.28 5.45
N HIS A 71 -32.76 -43.05 4.86
CA HIS A 71 -33.00 -41.98 3.90
C HIS A 71 -32.46 -40.64 4.43
N SER A 72 -31.58 -40.04 3.63
CA SER A 72 -30.89 -38.77 3.82
C SER A 72 -31.79 -37.52 3.81
N GLN A 73 -33.01 -37.57 4.36
CA GLN A 73 -33.94 -36.44 4.23
C GLN A 73 -34.15 -35.56 5.45
N ASP A 74 -33.79 -35.93 6.68
CA ASP A 74 -33.81 -34.98 7.80
C ASP A 74 -32.78 -35.37 8.86
N LEU A 75 -31.52 -34.97 8.64
CA LEU A 75 -30.50 -35.19 9.64
C LEU A 75 -30.66 -34.13 10.75
N PRO A 76 -30.71 -34.53 12.04
CA PRO A 76 -30.89 -33.60 13.15
C PRO A 76 -29.88 -32.45 13.08
N VAL A 77 -30.37 -31.22 13.15
CA VAL A 77 -29.52 -30.02 13.02
C VAL A 77 -29.03 -29.57 14.39
N ASP A 78 -29.90 -29.65 15.40
CA ASP A 78 -29.63 -29.23 16.78
C ASP A 78 -29.27 -30.41 17.71
N GLY A 79 -28.53 -30.10 18.77
CA GLY A 79 -28.14 -31.09 19.77
C GLY A 79 -29.32 -31.75 20.47
N ALA A 80 -30.43 -31.03 20.67
CA ALA A 80 -31.65 -31.60 21.27
C ALA A 80 -32.26 -32.70 20.40
N ASP A 81 -32.31 -32.49 19.08
CA ASP A 81 -32.85 -33.45 18.12
C ASP A 81 -31.99 -34.72 18.04
N TRP A 82 -30.66 -34.58 18.16
CA TRP A 82 -29.73 -35.71 18.25
C TRP A 82 -29.92 -36.53 19.53
N VAL A 83 -30.15 -35.86 20.66
CA VAL A 83 -30.44 -36.52 21.94
C VAL A 83 -31.79 -37.25 21.86
N GLU A 84 -32.81 -36.63 21.29
CA GLU A 84 -34.12 -37.26 21.13
C GLU A 84 -34.05 -38.48 20.21
N LEU A 85 -33.33 -38.39 19.08
CA LEU A 85 -33.13 -39.51 18.16
C LEU A 85 -32.39 -40.66 18.85
N LEU A 86 -31.33 -40.36 19.62
CA LEU A 86 -30.57 -41.37 20.36
C LEU A 86 -31.44 -42.10 21.40
N VAL A 87 -32.20 -41.33 22.20
CA VAL A 87 -33.09 -41.89 23.23
C VAL A 87 -34.20 -42.72 22.58
N ARG A 88 -34.79 -42.25 21.48
CA ARG A 88 -35.83 -42.96 20.73
C ARG A 88 -35.31 -44.30 20.19
N GLU A 89 -34.13 -44.31 19.56
CA GLU A 89 -33.50 -45.52 19.05
C GLU A 89 -33.17 -46.51 20.18
N MET A 90 -32.63 -46.04 21.30
CA MET A 90 -32.34 -46.91 22.45
C MET A 90 -33.61 -47.49 23.09
N MET A 91 -34.69 -46.71 23.20
CA MET A 91 -35.98 -47.17 23.75
C MET A 91 -36.66 -48.22 22.86
N SER A 92 -36.36 -48.23 21.56
CA SER A 92 -36.87 -49.22 20.61
C SER A 92 -36.10 -50.54 20.60
N SER A 93 -35.03 -50.65 21.39
CA SER A 93 -34.15 -51.81 21.39
C SER A 93 -34.77 -53.04 22.07
N SER A 94 -34.42 -54.24 21.58
CA SER A 94 -34.92 -55.50 22.15
C SER A 94 -34.14 -55.99 23.37
N ASN A 95 -32.87 -55.59 23.49
CA ASN A 95 -32.00 -55.91 24.60
C ASN A 95 -30.85 -54.87 24.69
N MET A 96 -30.02 -54.99 25.73
CA MET A 96 -28.93 -54.05 25.99
C MET A 96 -27.87 -54.01 24.87
N ASP A 97 -27.60 -55.14 24.21
CA ASP A 97 -26.60 -55.19 23.13
C ASP A 97 -27.13 -54.51 21.86
N ASP A 98 -28.42 -54.68 21.55
CA ASP A 98 -29.11 -53.94 20.48
C ASP A 98 -29.15 -52.44 20.77
N ALA A 99 -29.41 -52.04 22.02
CA ALA A 99 -29.36 -50.63 22.44
C ALA A 99 -27.98 -50.01 22.20
N ARG A 100 -26.90 -50.72 22.54
CA ARG A 100 -25.52 -50.27 22.31
C ARG A 100 -25.20 -50.20 20.82
N ALA A 101 -25.61 -51.19 20.03
CA ALA A 101 -25.42 -51.18 18.59
C ALA A 101 -26.15 -49.99 17.94
N ARG A 102 -27.40 -49.73 18.34
CA ARG A 102 -28.19 -48.56 17.90
C ARG A 102 -27.53 -47.24 18.28
N ALA A 103 -27.13 -47.08 19.54
CA ALA A 103 -26.44 -45.88 20.01
C ALA A 103 -25.14 -45.63 19.24
N SER A 104 -24.34 -46.69 19.01
CA SER A 104 -23.11 -46.60 18.22
C SER A 104 -23.38 -46.11 16.79
N ARG A 105 -24.40 -46.65 16.12
CA ARG A 105 -24.78 -46.17 14.77
C ARG A 105 -25.17 -44.69 14.78
N VAL A 106 -26.02 -44.25 15.72
CA VAL A 106 -26.44 -42.84 15.81
C VAL A 106 -25.24 -41.92 16.05
N LEU A 107 -24.29 -42.31 16.92
CA LEU A 107 -23.08 -41.54 17.18
C LEU A 107 -22.14 -41.47 15.97
N VAL A 108 -22.00 -42.54 15.19
CA VAL A 108 -21.22 -42.53 13.95
C VAL A 108 -21.84 -41.57 12.92
N VAL A 109 -23.17 -41.53 12.81
CA VAL A 109 -23.85 -40.58 11.92
C VAL A 109 -23.69 -39.14 12.43
N LEU A 110 -23.77 -38.92 13.75
CA LEU A 110 -23.50 -37.63 14.37
C LEU A 110 -22.08 -37.14 14.06
N GLU A 111 -21.07 -37.98 14.25
CA GLU A 111 -19.66 -37.65 13.96
C GLU A 111 -19.48 -37.22 12.49
N LYS A 112 -20.04 -38.00 11.55
CA LYS A 112 -20.03 -37.66 10.12
C LYS A 112 -20.71 -36.32 9.85
N SER A 113 -21.84 -36.04 10.51
CA SER A 113 -22.56 -34.78 10.37
C SER A 113 -21.76 -33.57 10.88
N ILE A 114 -21.09 -33.72 12.03
CA ILE A 114 -20.25 -32.69 12.64
C ILE A 114 -19.05 -32.42 11.73
N CYS A 115 -18.37 -33.47 11.27
CA CYS A 115 -17.21 -33.35 10.39
C CYS A 115 -17.56 -32.67 9.05
N ALA A 116 -18.68 -33.06 8.43
CA ALA A 116 -19.16 -32.45 7.20
C ALA A 116 -19.46 -30.95 7.39
N ARG A 117 -20.19 -30.60 8.46
CA ARG A 117 -20.52 -29.21 8.78
C ARG A 117 -19.27 -28.38 9.10
N ALA A 118 -18.37 -28.89 9.93
CA ALA A 118 -17.11 -28.22 10.25
C ALA A 118 -16.25 -27.97 9.00
N THR A 119 -16.23 -28.92 8.05
CA THR A 119 -15.53 -28.76 6.78
C THR A 119 -16.16 -27.67 5.91
N ILE A 120 -17.49 -27.64 5.82
CA ILE A 120 -18.22 -26.61 5.07
C ILE A 120 -17.99 -25.23 5.69
N ASP A 121 -18.07 -25.12 7.01
CA ASP A 121 -17.90 -23.85 7.72
C ASP A 121 -16.45 -23.35 7.63
N ALA A 122 -15.45 -24.24 7.75
CA ALA A 122 -14.06 -23.91 7.50
C ALA A 122 -13.83 -23.43 6.06
N ALA A 123 -14.43 -24.11 5.07
CA ALA A 123 -14.33 -23.70 3.67
C ALA A 123 -14.98 -22.33 3.44
N LYS A 124 -16.16 -22.08 4.00
CA LYS A 124 -16.83 -20.76 3.91
C LYS A 124 -16.01 -19.65 4.54
N SER A 125 -15.50 -19.87 5.75
CA SER A 125 -14.62 -18.94 6.46
C SER A 125 -13.40 -18.59 5.61
N PHE A 126 -12.72 -19.60 5.08
CA PHE A 126 -11.54 -19.42 4.23
C PHE A 126 -11.87 -18.65 2.95
N GLN A 127 -12.99 -18.97 2.28
CA GLN A 127 -13.41 -18.24 1.08
C GLN A 127 -13.73 -16.78 1.39
N GLN A 128 -14.40 -16.49 2.51
CA GLN A 128 -14.70 -15.13 2.94
C GLN A 128 -13.42 -14.33 3.21
N GLU A 129 -12.48 -14.90 3.96
CA GLU A 129 -11.17 -14.29 4.22
C GLU A 129 -10.40 -14.04 2.91
N ASN A 130 -10.41 -15.02 1.99
CA ASN A 130 -9.75 -14.88 0.69
C ASN A 130 -10.31 -13.72 -0.14
N ILE A 131 -11.64 -13.53 -0.13
CA ILE A 131 -12.29 -12.40 -0.79
C ILE A 131 -11.87 -11.08 -0.16
N LEU A 132 -11.87 -10.98 1.17
CA LEU A 132 -11.45 -9.76 1.87
C LEU A 132 -9.98 -9.42 1.59
N LEU A 133 -9.08 -10.41 1.63
CA LEU A 133 -7.66 -10.22 1.31
C LEU A 133 -7.46 -9.77 -0.15
N LYS A 134 -8.21 -10.33 -1.10
CA LYS A 134 -8.17 -9.90 -2.51
C LYS A 134 -8.63 -8.46 -2.67
N GLN A 135 -9.69 -8.06 -1.98
CA GLN A 135 -10.18 -6.68 -2.00
C GLN A 135 -9.15 -5.70 -1.42
N GLN A 136 -8.52 -6.03 -0.29
CA GLN A 136 -7.46 -5.22 0.29
C GLN A 136 -6.25 -5.09 -0.63
N LEU A 137 -5.84 -6.20 -1.27
CA LEU A 137 -4.76 -6.20 -2.24
C LEU A 137 -5.07 -5.31 -3.45
N GLU A 138 -6.30 -5.33 -3.94
CA GLU A 138 -6.73 -4.46 -5.05
C GLU A 138 -6.69 -2.97 -4.66
N VAL A 139 -7.13 -2.62 -3.45
CA VAL A 139 -7.00 -1.24 -2.92
C VAL A 139 -5.53 -0.82 -2.86
N LEU A 140 -4.65 -1.66 -2.30
CA LEU A 140 -3.21 -1.37 -2.23
C LEU A 140 -2.57 -1.18 -3.60
N ILE A 141 -3.00 -1.93 -4.62
CA ILE A 141 -2.52 -1.77 -6.00
C ILE A 141 -2.95 -0.42 -6.58
N GLN A 142 -4.20 0.00 -6.32
CA GLN A 142 -4.72 1.29 -6.76
C GLN A 142 -3.96 2.44 -6.08
N GLU A 143 -3.76 2.37 -4.77
CA GLU A 143 -2.96 3.35 -4.01
C GLU A 143 -1.51 3.42 -4.50
N ASN A 144 -0.87 2.27 -4.74
CA ASN A 144 0.48 2.20 -5.29
C ASN A 144 0.58 2.89 -6.66
N THR A 145 -0.46 2.77 -7.48
CA THR A 145 -0.54 3.43 -8.79
C THR A 145 -0.66 4.95 -8.64
N VAL A 146 -1.50 5.42 -7.72
CA VAL A 146 -1.63 6.85 -7.40
C VAL A 146 -0.31 7.42 -6.88
N LEU A 147 0.35 6.71 -5.97
CA LEU A 147 1.65 7.10 -5.43
C LEU A 147 2.73 7.16 -6.52
N LYS A 148 2.83 6.15 -7.39
CA LYS A 148 3.76 6.17 -8.53
C LYS A 148 3.53 7.39 -9.42
N ARG A 149 2.26 7.71 -9.74
CA ARG A 149 1.92 8.90 -10.53
C ARG A 149 2.31 10.19 -9.81
N ALA A 150 2.06 10.29 -8.51
CA ALA A 150 2.43 11.46 -7.71
C ALA A 150 3.95 11.68 -7.71
N VAL A 151 4.73 10.60 -7.52
CA VAL A 151 6.20 10.65 -7.55
C VAL A 151 6.71 11.07 -8.93
N SER A 152 6.13 10.56 -10.02
CA SER A 152 6.52 10.99 -11.38
C SER A 152 6.27 12.49 -11.60
N ILE A 153 5.10 13.01 -11.18
CA ILE A 153 4.78 14.44 -11.28
C ILE A 153 5.74 15.27 -10.41
N GLN A 154 6.05 14.81 -9.20
CA GLN A 154 6.98 15.51 -8.31
C GLN A 154 8.38 15.55 -8.91
N HIS A 155 8.85 14.46 -9.50
CA HIS A 155 10.15 14.41 -10.16
C HIS A 155 10.22 15.36 -11.37
N GLU A 156 9.18 15.39 -12.20
CA GLU A 156 9.09 16.32 -13.34
C GLU A 156 9.15 17.78 -12.88
N ARG A 157 8.34 18.14 -11.86
CA ARG A 157 8.36 19.49 -11.29
C ARG A 157 9.73 19.86 -10.72
N GLN A 158 10.35 18.95 -9.98
CA GLN A 158 11.68 19.17 -9.41
C GLN A 158 12.71 19.45 -10.51
N LYS A 159 12.67 18.67 -11.59
CA LYS A 159 13.53 18.88 -12.75
C LYS A 159 13.29 20.24 -13.41
N GLU A 160 12.03 20.63 -13.61
CA GLU A 160 11.72 21.96 -14.16
C GLU A 160 12.21 23.11 -13.26
N PHE A 161 12.21 22.93 -11.95
CA PHE A 161 12.77 23.91 -11.01
C PHE A 161 14.28 24.00 -11.12
N GLU A 162 14.97 22.87 -11.25
CA GLU A 162 16.41 22.82 -11.47
C GLU A 162 16.80 23.49 -12.79
N ASP A 163 16.09 23.18 -13.88
CA ASP A 163 16.31 23.77 -15.21
C ASP A 163 16.09 25.29 -15.18
N ARG A 164 14.99 25.76 -14.57
CA ARG A 164 14.74 27.20 -14.36
C ARG A 164 15.81 27.85 -13.49
N GLY A 165 16.31 27.14 -12.48
CA GLY A 165 17.40 27.61 -11.63
C GLY A 165 18.69 27.86 -12.43
N GLN A 166 19.02 26.95 -13.35
CA GLN A 166 20.17 27.10 -14.24
C GLN A 166 19.99 28.28 -15.20
N GLU A 167 18.80 28.43 -15.79
CA GLU A 167 18.48 29.56 -16.69
C GLU A 167 18.60 30.91 -15.96
N VAL A 168 18.05 31.01 -14.75
CA VAL A 168 18.18 32.22 -13.92
C VAL A 168 19.64 32.52 -13.61
N HIS A 169 20.46 31.51 -13.32
CA HIS A 169 21.88 31.71 -13.09
C HIS A 169 22.59 32.23 -14.35
N HIS A 170 22.29 31.65 -15.51
CA HIS A 170 22.83 32.09 -16.79
C HIS A 170 22.44 33.54 -17.12
N LEU A 171 21.17 33.90 -16.93
CA LEU A 171 20.69 35.27 -17.14
C LEU A 171 21.37 36.27 -16.20
N LYS A 172 21.60 35.91 -14.92
CA LYS A 172 22.37 36.75 -13.99
C LYS A 172 23.79 37.00 -14.51
N GLN A 173 24.47 35.97 -15.01
CA GLN A 173 25.80 36.13 -15.61
C GLN A 173 25.76 37.09 -16.81
N LEU A 174 24.80 36.92 -17.71
CA LEU A 174 24.66 37.78 -18.89
C LEU A 174 24.36 39.24 -18.51
N VAL A 175 23.51 39.46 -17.50
CA VAL A 175 23.24 40.81 -16.96
C VAL A 175 24.52 41.43 -16.41
N THR A 176 25.33 40.69 -15.64
CA THR A 176 26.61 41.22 -15.13
C THR A 176 27.58 41.56 -16.26
N GLN A 177 27.61 40.76 -17.33
CA GLN A 177 28.43 41.02 -18.50
C GLN A 177 28.00 42.30 -19.22
N TYR A 178 26.70 42.51 -19.43
CA TYR A 178 26.21 43.74 -20.07
C TYR A 178 26.42 44.99 -19.21
N GLN A 179 26.27 44.88 -17.89
CA GLN A 179 26.60 45.98 -16.96
C GLN A 179 28.07 46.40 -17.08
N GLU A 180 28.99 45.44 -17.19
CA GLU A 180 30.42 45.73 -17.35
C GLU A 180 30.75 46.35 -18.71
N GLN A 181 30.10 45.88 -19.79
CA GLN A 181 30.24 46.49 -21.11
C GLN A 181 29.74 47.93 -21.12
N LEU A 182 28.60 48.20 -20.47
CA LEU A 182 28.03 49.54 -20.38
C LEU A 182 28.96 50.48 -19.62
N ARG A 183 29.50 50.04 -18.47
CA ARG A 183 30.50 50.78 -17.70
C ARG A 183 31.76 51.09 -18.52
N THR A 184 32.23 50.14 -19.33
CA THR A 184 33.39 50.34 -20.22
C THR A 184 33.11 51.38 -21.30
N LEU A 185 31.93 51.31 -21.93
CA LEU A 185 31.51 52.28 -22.94
C LEU A 185 31.33 53.68 -22.37
N GLU A 186 30.76 53.82 -21.17
CA GLU A 186 30.63 55.08 -20.46
C GLU A 186 31.99 55.74 -20.20
N VAL A 187 32.96 54.98 -19.70
CA VAL A 187 34.33 55.47 -19.48
C VAL A 187 34.99 55.89 -20.79
N ASN A 188 34.86 55.09 -21.86
CA ASN A 188 35.41 55.41 -23.18
C ASN A 188 34.80 56.69 -23.76
N ASN A 189 33.47 56.84 -23.65
CA ASN A 189 32.77 58.03 -24.15
C ASN A 189 33.18 59.29 -23.39
N TYR A 190 33.33 59.17 -22.06
CA TYR A 190 33.84 60.26 -21.23
C TYR A 190 35.27 60.67 -21.64
N ALA A 191 36.17 59.70 -21.80
CA ALA A 191 37.55 59.95 -22.22
C ALA A 191 37.60 60.64 -23.60
N LEU A 192 36.82 60.15 -24.58
CA LEU A 192 36.74 60.75 -25.90
C LEU A 192 36.20 62.19 -25.85
N SER A 193 35.15 62.43 -25.06
CA SER A 193 34.57 63.75 -24.85
C SER A 193 35.57 64.72 -24.22
N MET A 194 36.38 64.26 -23.27
CA MET A 194 37.45 65.04 -22.65
C MET A 194 38.56 65.38 -23.66
N HIS A 195 39.03 64.39 -24.44
CA HIS A 195 40.03 64.63 -25.49
C HIS A 195 39.53 65.59 -26.57
N LEU A 196 38.27 65.50 -26.95
CA LEU A 196 37.65 66.40 -27.93
C LEU A 196 37.62 67.85 -27.42
N LYS A 197 37.22 68.06 -26.15
CA LYS A 197 37.27 69.39 -25.52
C LYS A 197 38.69 69.94 -25.47
N GLN A 198 39.67 69.11 -25.10
CA GLN A 198 41.07 69.50 -25.08
C GLN A 198 41.58 69.91 -26.48
N ALA A 199 41.27 69.13 -27.52
CA ALA A 199 41.63 69.43 -28.90
C ALA A 199 40.99 70.75 -29.40
N GLN A 200 39.74 71.03 -29.01
CA GLN A 200 39.07 72.29 -29.35
C GLN A 200 39.71 73.50 -28.66
N GLN A 201 40.11 73.36 -27.39
CA GLN A 201 40.77 74.43 -26.62
C GLN A 201 42.21 74.68 -27.10
N SER A 202 42.95 73.62 -27.49
CA SER A 202 44.29 73.73 -28.06
C SER A 202 44.30 74.27 -29.50
N ASN A 203 43.17 74.27 -30.20
CA ASN A 203 42.98 74.91 -31.50
C ASN A 203 42.69 76.42 -31.40
N SER A 204 43.08 77.06 -30.30
CA SER A 204 43.22 78.52 -30.25
C SER A 204 44.42 78.95 -31.10
N ILE A 205 44.31 78.80 -32.42
CA ILE A 205 45.17 79.51 -33.37
C ILE A 205 44.74 80.98 -33.30
N PRO A 206 45.60 81.91 -32.86
CA PRO A 206 45.34 83.34 -33.02
C PRO A 206 45.16 83.60 -34.51
N GLY A 207 44.01 84.16 -34.90
CA GLY A 207 43.56 84.24 -36.28
C GLY A 207 44.65 84.69 -37.27
N HIS A 208 44.92 83.83 -38.24
CA HIS A 208 45.37 84.27 -39.55
C HIS A 208 44.70 83.39 -40.61
N PHE A 209 43.44 83.71 -40.89
CA PHE A 209 42.87 83.37 -42.19
C PHE A 209 43.54 84.29 -43.21
N HIS A 210 44.24 83.68 -44.17
CA HIS A 210 44.71 84.40 -45.35
C HIS A 210 43.50 84.92 -46.14
N PRO A 211 43.36 86.24 -46.37
CA PRO A 211 42.38 86.74 -47.33
C PRO A 211 42.88 86.43 -48.74
N ASP A 212 41.94 86.10 -49.61
CA ASP A 212 42.11 85.74 -51.01
C ASP A 212 43.27 86.44 -51.73
N VAL A 213 44.10 85.64 -52.38
CA VAL A 213 44.97 86.11 -53.47
C VAL A 213 44.52 85.41 -54.74
N PHE A 214 44.13 86.24 -55.70
CA PHE A 214 43.70 85.95 -57.07
C PHE A 214 44.60 85.00 -57.84
#